data_AF-A0A1M7DPJ7-F1
#
_entry.id   AF-A0A1M7DPJ7-F1
#
_cell.length_a   1.000
_cell.length_b   1.000
_cell.length_c   1.000
_cell.angle_alpha   90.00
_cell.angle_beta   90.00
_cell.angle_gamma   90.00
#
_symmetry.space_group_name_H-M   'P 1'
#
loop_
_entity.id
_entity.type
_entity.pdbx_description
1 polymer ?
#
loop_
_entity_poly.entity_id
_entity_poly.type
_entity_poly.pdbx_seq_one_letter_code
_entity_poly.pdbx_strand_id
1 'polypeptide(L)'
;MTTLLRIDASAQQQDRSLTRMLTKLFTTELLQTNPDTKVITRDIGKEPVPAIDHRFIHAAFTPPEEREDWMTDRLALSDALIDEVVAADIIVLGTPMYNYGVPAALKGWIDHIARIGRTFSFDLARGDYPIEPILKNKKLVVLSSRGEFGFDPGGPRAHMNALDPAIAACAHYFGVDTANIQTVAIEYQEFKDARHDRSVIAAKEATRALAQQFGRPAKQPISHLTDQSKNKDKTMKEFATHTMESAPADAKPILQAALKGYGFVPNLYATMAEAPTILEGYTTLSAIFGKTDLSETERQIILMTNNRLNGCKYCMAAHTTLSQMGGVPEDVITSLRNDTPIADGKLEALRQFAIVVNKSRGWPTDAQIEHFLQAGYTRQTMLEVILGTALKTLSNYTNHIAETELDSAFAANARTSSNGLAAE
;
A
#
# COMPACT_ATOMS: atom_id res chain seq x y z
N MET A 1 24.88 -6.88 9.97
CA MET A 1 23.47 -7.30 10.10
C MET A 1 22.90 -7.34 8.70
N THR A 2 22.31 -8.45 8.27
CA THR A 2 21.77 -8.59 6.91
C THR A 2 20.45 -7.81 6.79
N THR A 3 20.24 -7.10 5.69
CA THR A 3 18.96 -6.47 5.37
C THR A 3 18.32 -7.11 4.15
N LEU A 4 17.09 -7.58 4.30
CA LEU A 4 16.24 -8.09 3.23
C LEU A 4 15.25 -6.99 2.81
N LEU A 5 15.23 -6.63 1.53
CA LEU A 5 14.12 -5.90 0.92
C LEU A 5 13.19 -6.88 0.21
N ARG A 6 11.99 -7.07 0.74
CA ARG A 6 10.90 -7.81 0.11
C ARG A 6 10.04 -6.86 -0.70
N ILE A 7 9.91 -7.14 -2.00
CA ILE A 7 9.06 -6.39 -2.92
C ILE A 7 7.94 -7.30 -3.41
N ASP A 8 6.69 -6.91 -3.19
CA ASP A 8 5.52 -7.61 -3.74
C ASP A 8 4.88 -6.76 -4.84
N ALA A 9 4.94 -7.23 -6.10
CA ALA A 9 4.43 -6.53 -7.28
C ALA A 9 3.09 -7.06 -7.78
N SER A 10 2.58 -8.15 -7.22
CA SER A 10 1.28 -8.70 -7.60
C SER A 10 0.15 -7.79 -7.16
N ALA A 11 -0.67 -7.32 -8.11
CA ALA A 11 -1.92 -6.63 -7.81
C ALA A 11 -2.92 -7.56 -7.10
N GLN A 12 -2.80 -8.88 -7.33
CA GLN A 12 -3.55 -9.89 -6.63
C GLN A 12 -3.07 -9.99 -5.17
N GLN A 13 -4.02 -9.91 -4.23
CA GLN A 13 -3.74 -9.87 -2.79
C GLN A 13 -3.69 -11.29 -2.18
N GLN A 14 -3.35 -11.36 -0.88
CA GLN A 14 -2.71 -12.52 -0.23
C GLN A 14 -3.35 -13.89 -0.53
N ASP A 15 -4.67 -14.02 -0.44
CA ASP A 15 -5.30 -15.35 -0.45
C ASP A 15 -5.25 -16.08 -1.80
N ARG A 16 -4.85 -15.37 -2.87
CA ARG A 16 -4.74 -15.94 -4.23
C ARG A 16 -3.40 -15.70 -4.92
N SER A 17 -2.51 -14.92 -4.32
CA SER A 17 -1.28 -14.51 -5.00
C SER A 17 -0.14 -15.50 -4.74
N LEU A 18 0.22 -16.23 -5.79
CA LEU A 18 1.29 -17.21 -5.76
C LEU A 18 2.66 -16.57 -5.46
N THR A 19 2.93 -15.39 -6.03
CA THR A 19 4.22 -14.71 -5.81
C THR A 19 4.34 -14.14 -4.39
N ARG A 20 3.25 -13.63 -3.80
CA ARG A 20 3.23 -13.22 -2.38
C ARG A 20 3.40 -14.39 -1.43
N MET A 21 2.85 -15.56 -1.78
CA MET A 21 3.07 -16.79 -1.04
C MET A 21 4.56 -17.18 -1.06
N LEU A 22 5.21 -17.10 -2.22
CA LEU A 22 6.65 -17.39 -2.36
C LEU A 22 7.52 -16.37 -1.62
N THR A 23 7.26 -15.06 -1.69
CA THR A 23 8.05 -14.05 -0.96
C THR A 23 7.90 -14.16 0.55
N LYS A 24 6.69 -14.49 1.05
CA LYS A 24 6.47 -14.80 2.46
C LYS A 24 7.24 -16.05 2.88
N LEU A 25 7.19 -17.10 2.07
CA LEU A 25 7.94 -18.34 2.32
C LEU A 25 9.45 -18.06 2.38
N PHE A 26 10.01 -17.38 1.39
CA PHE A 26 11.42 -17.00 1.36
C PHE A 26 11.84 -16.24 2.63
N THR A 27 11.05 -15.22 2.99
CA THR A 27 11.33 -14.38 4.16
C THR A 27 11.34 -15.19 5.45
N THR A 28 10.35 -16.08 5.64
CA THR A 28 10.26 -16.94 6.83
C THR A 28 11.46 -17.89 6.93
N GLU A 29 11.85 -18.54 5.84
CA GLU A 29 12.97 -19.49 5.83
C GLU A 29 14.33 -18.79 6.03
N LEU A 30 14.47 -17.58 5.48
CA LEU A 30 15.67 -16.76 5.70
C LEU A 30 15.79 -16.38 7.19
N LEU A 31 14.71 -15.93 7.81
CA LEU A 31 14.70 -15.58 9.24
C LEU A 31 14.95 -16.78 10.16
N GLN A 32 14.58 -17.99 9.75
CA GLN A 32 14.93 -19.20 10.52
C GLN A 32 16.43 -19.47 10.54
N THR A 33 17.14 -19.16 9.45
CA THR A 33 18.58 -19.43 9.32
C THR A 33 19.45 -18.23 9.67
N ASN A 34 18.89 -17.02 9.62
CA ASN A 34 19.53 -15.76 10.01
C ASN A 34 18.51 -14.84 10.74
N PRO A 35 18.22 -15.09 12.03
CA PRO A 35 17.16 -14.41 12.79
C PRO A 35 17.34 -12.89 12.93
N ASP A 36 18.58 -12.41 12.88
CA ASP A 36 18.91 -10.99 13.01
C ASP A 36 18.73 -10.22 11.69
N THR A 37 18.13 -10.83 10.66
CA THR A 37 17.88 -10.15 9.39
C THR A 37 16.83 -9.05 9.56
N LYS A 38 17.19 -7.80 9.23
CA LYS A 38 16.22 -6.71 9.13
C LYS A 38 15.39 -6.87 7.87
N VAL A 39 14.06 -6.85 7.98
CA VAL A 39 13.16 -6.98 6.83
C VAL A 39 12.50 -5.63 6.52
N ILE A 40 12.72 -5.12 5.31
CA ILE A 40 12.00 -4.00 4.72
C ILE A 40 10.98 -4.60 3.76
N THR A 41 9.71 -4.20 3.85
CA THR A 41 8.65 -4.69 2.96
C THR A 41 8.09 -3.54 2.14
N ARG A 42 8.10 -3.72 0.81
CA ARG A 42 7.61 -2.75 -0.18
C ARG A 42 6.56 -3.42 -1.05
N ASP A 43 5.30 -3.05 -0.83
CA ASP A 43 4.17 -3.65 -1.54
C ASP A 43 3.68 -2.74 -2.67
N ILE A 44 4.35 -2.80 -3.82
CA ILE A 44 3.99 -1.98 -4.99
C ILE A 44 2.75 -2.51 -5.74
N GLY A 45 2.38 -3.78 -5.53
CA GLY A 45 1.14 -4.32 -6.07
C GLY A 45 -0.10 -3.79 -5.35
N LYS A 46 0.04 -3.48 -4.06
CA LYS A 46 -1.02 -2.86 -3.23
C LYS A 46 -0.95 -1.33 -3.28
N GLU A 47 0.26 -0.78 -3.24
CA GLU A 47 0.54 0.66 -3.21
C GLU A 47 1.45 1.01 -4.40
N PRO A 48 0.89 1.04 -5.64
CA PRO A 48 1.67 1.31 -6.83
C PRO A 48 2.24 2.73 -6.79
N VAL A 49 3.49 2.86 -7.24
CA VAL A 49 4.13 4.17 -7.36
C VAL A 49 3.53 4.96 -8.52
N PRO A 50 3.47 6.30 -8.44
CA PRO A 50 2.95 7.12 -9.52
C PRO A 50 3.82 6.98 -10.78
N ALA A 51 3.20 7.10 -11.95
CA ALA A 51 3.94 7.17 -13.21
C ALA A 51 4.93 8.35 -13.19
N ILE A 52 6.03 8.20 -13.93
CA ILE A 52 6.98 9.28 -14.14
C ILE A 52 6.34 10.34 -15.02
N ASP A 53 6.37 11.59 -14.56
CA ASP A 53 5.82 12.75 -15.23
C ASP A 53 6.90 13.79 -15.52
N HIS A 54 6.54 14.83 -16.27
CA HIS A 54 7.47 15.91 -16.62
C HIS A 54 8.15 16.53 -15.39
N ARG A 55 7.39 16.74 -14.29
CA ARG A 55 7.93 17.34 -13.06
C ARG A 55 8.99 16.45 -12.41
N PHE A 56 8.78 15.14 -12.39
CA PHE A 56 9.82 14.20 -11.93
C PHE A 56 11.07 14.30 -12.77
N ILE A 57 10.95 14.26 -14.10
CA ILE A 57 12.11 14.33 -15.00
C ILE A 57 12.88 15.63 -14.77
N HIS A 58 12.18 16.76 -14.73
CA HIS A 58 12.82 18.04 -14.46
C HIS A 58 13.58 18.01 -13.12
N ALA A 59 12.92 17.62 -12.03
CA ALA A 59 13.53 17.54 -10.71
C ALA A 59 14.72 16.55 -10.64
N ALA A 60 14.58 15.37 -11.23
CA ALA A 60 15.58 14.30 -11.17
C ALA A 60 16.88 14.66 -11.91
N PHE A 61 16.77 15.48 -12.96
CA PHE A 61 17.91 15.93 -13.77
C PHE A 61 18.47 17.29 -13.34
N THR A 62 17.76 18.07 -12.51
CA THR A 62 18.32 19.26 -11.88
C THR A 62 19.36 18.88 -10.80
N PRO A 63 20.57 19.47 -10.79
CA PRO A 63 21.58 19.27 -9.75
C PRO A 63 21.03 19.57 -8.35
N PRO A 64 21.38 18.80 -7.31
CA PRO A 64 20.84 18.99 -5.96
C PRO A 64 20.92 20.42 -5.42
N GLU A 65 22.02 21.13 -5.70
CA GLU A 65 22.29 22.50 -5.30
C GLU A 65 21.42 23.56 -6.02
N GLU A 66 20.81 23.19 -7.14
CA GLU A 66 19.92 24.04 -7.94
C GLU A 66 18.43 23.67 -7.76
N ARG A 67 18.13 22.65 -6.94
CA ARG A 67 16.74 22.20 -6.74
C ARG A 67 15.96 23.18 -5.89
N GLU A 68 14.79 23.54 -6.40
CA GLU A 68 13.75 24.19 -5.62
C GLU A 68 13.04 23.18 -4.70
N ASP A 69 12.40 23.66 -3.63
CA ASP A 69 11.70 22.81 -2.64
C ASP A 69 10.72 21.81 -3.28
N TRP A 70 10.00 22.22 -4.33
CA TRP A 70 9.04 21.34 -5.02
C TRP A 70 9.72 20.16 -5.71
N MET A 71 10.97 20.32 -6.15
CA MET A 71 11.74 19.25 -6.79
C MET A 71 12.14 18.21 -5.75
N THR A 72 12.59 18.66 -4.58
CA THR A 72 12.89 17.78 -3.43
C THR A 72 11.64 17.01 -3.01
N ASP A 73 10.50 17.68 -2.86
CA ASP A 73 9.22 17.06 -2.54
C ASP A 73 8.84 16.00 -3.58
N ARG A 74 8.90 16.35 -4.88
CA ARG A 74 8.55 15.43 -5.97
C ARG A 74 9.42 14.17 -5.97
N LEU A 75 10.66 14.29 -5.50
CA LEU A 75 11.64 13.22 -5.46
C LEU A 75 11.63 12.44 -4.15
N ALA A 76 10.94 12.90 -3.10
CA ALA A 76 10.97 12.28 -1.77
C ALA A 76 10.55 10.80 -1.77
N LEU A 77 9.51 10.43 -2.53
CA LEU A 77 9.14 9.01 -2.68
C LEU A 77 10.26 8.21 -3.34
N SER A 78 10.82 8.74 -4.43
CA SER A 78 11.93 8.09 -5.14
C SER A 78 13.16 7.98 -4.24
N ASP A 79 13.45 8.99 -3.42
CA ASP A 79 14.52 8.95 -2.42
C ASP A 79 14.30 7.82 -1.42
N ALA A 80 13.09 7.70 -0.85
CA ALA A 80 12.76 6.63 0.08
C ALA A 80 12.88 5.24 -0.56
N LEU A 81 12.39 5.06 -1.79
CA LEU A 81 12.49 3.79 -2.52
C LEU A 81 13.95 3.43 -2.83
N ILE A 82 14.79 4.42 -3.17
CA ILE A 82 16.22 4.22 -3.37
C ILE A 82 16.89 3.83 -2.06
N ASP A 83 16.55 4.48 -0.95
CA ASP A 83 17.15 4.22 0.35
C ASP A 83 16.85 2.80 0.86
N GLU A 84 15.67 2.25 0.53
CA GLU A 84 15.35 0.84 0.76
C GLU A 84 16.29 -0.10 0.00
N VAL A 85 16.58 0.22 -1.27
CA VAL A 85 17.51 -0.57 -2.11
C VAL A 85 18.94 -0.42 -1.63
N VAL A 86 19.36 0.79 -1.25
CA VAL A 86 20.68 1.07 -0.67
C VAL A 86 20.90 0.26 0.60
N ALA A 87 19.91 0.20 1.48
CA ALA A 87 19.99 -0.53 2.74
C ALA A 87 20.04 -2.05 2.57
N ALA A 88 19.47 -2.61 1.49
CA ALA A 88 19.30 -4.05 1.32
C ALA A 88 20.59 -4.79 0.88
N ASP A 89 20.88 -5.93 1.48
CA ASP A 89 21.89 -6.88 0.96
C ASP A 89 21.27 -7.89 0.00
N ILE A 90 20.01 -8.26 0.28
CA ILE A 90 19.21 -9.22 -0.47
C ILE A 90 17.91 -8.54 -0.87
N ILE A 91 17.55 -8.63 -2.14
CA ILE A 91 16.26 -8.20 -2.67
C ILE A 91 15.49 -9.45 -3.08
N VAL A 92 14.31 -9.65 -2.50
CA VAL A 92 13.37 -10.69 -2.95
C VAL A 92 12.19 -10.01 -3.63
N LEU A 93 12.05 -10.24 -4.94
CA LEU A 93 11.06 -9.61 -5.80
C LEU A 93 9.99 -10.63 -6.20
N GLY A 94 8.83 -10.55 -5.59
CA GLY A 94 7.64 -11.30 -5.98
C GLY A 94 6.89 -10.61 -7.10
N THR A 95 6.89 -11.15 -8.31
CA THR A 95 6.28 -10.47 -9.48
C THR A 95 5.56 -11.41 -10.43
N PRO A 96 4.25 -11.23 -10.70
CA PRO A 96 3.59 -11.99 -11.75
C PRO A 96 4.04 -11.50 -13.14
N MET A 97 3.91 -12.37 -14.14
CA MET A 97 3.99 -11.96 -15.54
C MET A 97 2.61 -11.52 -16.01
N TYR A 98 2.47 -10.24 -16.35
CA TYR A 98 1.24 -9.70 -16.95
C TYR A 98 1.48 -9.39 -18.41
N ASN A 99 0.67 -9.99 -19.29
CA ASN A 99 0.77 -9.82 -20.74
C ASN A 99 2.23 -9.92 -21.21
N TYR A 100 2.92 -10.99 -20.79
CA TYR A 100 4.28 -11.33 -21.19
C TYR A 100 5.40 -10.46 -20.59
N GLY A 101 5.09 -9.40 -19.83
CA GLY A 101 6.09 -8.46 -19.29
C GLY A 101 5.98 -8.20 -17.79
N VAL A 102 6.76 -7.20 -17.35
CA VAL A 102 6.71 -6.66 -15.98
C VAL A 102 5.36 -5.99 -15.71
N PRO A 103 4.78 -6.16 -14.50
CA PRO A 103 3.63 -5.37 -14.08
C PRO A 103 3.93 -3.86 -14.15
N ALA A 104 2.94 -3.03 -14.50
CA ALA A 104 3.12 -1.59 -14.59
C ALA A 104 3.64 -0.97 -13.27
N ALA A 105 3.15 -1.47 -12.12
CA ALA A 105 3.60 -1.03 -10.81
C ALA A 105 5.09 -1.34 -10.56
N LEU A 106 5.57 -2.51 -11.02
CA LEU A 106 6.99 -2.86 -10.96
C LEU A 106 7.83 -1.97 -11.86
N LYS A 107 7.38 -1.76 -13.11
CA LYS A 107 8.09 -0.86 -14.03
C LYS A 107 8.18 0.56 -13.46
N GLY A 108 7.08 1.08 -12.92
CA GLY A 108 7.07 2.36 -12.22
C GLY A 108 8.07 2.39 -11.06
N TRP A 109 8.11 1.35 -10.23
CA TRP A 109 9.06 1.28 -9.11
C TRP A 109 10.52 1.31 -9.60
N ILE A 110 10.84 0.55 -10.65
CA ILE A 110 12.15 0.55 -11.29
C ILE A 110 12.50 1.96 -11.79
N ASP A 111 11.57 2.65 -12.44
CA ASP A 111 11.78 4.01 -12.95
C ASP A 111 12.04 5.03 -11.84
N HIS A 112 11.38 4.87 -10.69
CA HIS A 112 11.62 5.74 -9.54
C HIS A 112 13.00 5.54 -8.92
N ILE A 113 13.54 4.32 -8.92
CA ILE A 113 14.86 4.07 -8.32
C ILE A 113 16.02 4.27 -9.31
N ALA A 114 15.77 4.30 -10.60
CA ALA A 114 16.77 4.60 -11.62
C ALA A 114 17.04 6.13 -11.68
N ARG A 115 17.93 6.62 -10.81
CA ARG A 115 18.27 8.05 -10.75
C ARG A 115 19.78 8.31 -10.78
N ILE A 116 20.13 9.29 -11.62
CA ILE A 116 21.47 9.82 -11.76
C ILE A 116 21.96 10.38 -10.42
N GLY A 117 23.20 10.07 -10.07
CA GLY A 117 23.83 10.47 -8.81
C GLY A 117 23.34 9.69 -7.58
N ARG A 118 22.42 8.74 -7.72
CA ARG A 118 21.90 7.92 -6.61
C ARG A 118 22.11 6.43 -6.81
N THR A 119 21.63 5.87 -7.92
CA THR A 119 21.80 4.44 -8.23
C THR A 119 22.74 4.20 -9.39
N PHE A 120 22.94 5.20 -10.24
CA PHE A 120 23.95 5.21 -11.30
C PHE A 120 24.55 6.60 -11.47
N SER A 121 25.74 6.69 -12.06
CA SER A 121 26.32 7.95 -12.53
C SER A 121 26.33 7.99 -14.06
N PHE A 122 26.35 9.20 -14.62
CA PHE A 122 26.45 9.42 -16.06
C PHE A 122 27.65 10.34 -16.35
N ASP A 123 28.59 9.88 -17.16
CA ASP A 123 29.78 10.63 -17.53
C ASP A 123 30.17 10.33 -18.99
N LEU A 124 30.12 11.37 -19.84
CA LEU A 124 30.48 11.27 -21.26
C LEU A 124 31.97 11.01 -21.49
N ALA A 125 32.83 11.30 -20.51
CA ALA A 125 34.26 11.00 -20.62
C ALA A 125 34.55 9.48 -20.71
N ARG A 126 33.58 8.63 -20.38
CA ARG A 126 33.67 7.15 -20.47
C ARG A 126 33.38 6.59 -21.87
N GLY A 127 33.03 7.43 -22.86
CA GLY A 127 32.75 6.99 -24.23
C GLY A 127 31.34 6.43 -24.41
N ASP A 128 31.20 5.37 -25.22
CA ASP A 128 29.89 4.80 -25.63
C ASP A 128 29.06 4.21 -24.47
N TYR A 129 29.66 4.05 -23.28
CA TYR A 129 29.02 3.51 -22.08
C TYR A 129 29.09 4.50 -20.91
N PRO A 130 28.34 5.62 -20.96
CA PRO A 130 28.46 6.69 -19.97
C PRO A 130 27.84 6.34 -18.61
N ILE A 131 26.96 5.34 -18.56
CA ILE A 131 26.23 4.90 -17.36
C ILE A 131 27.07 3.89 -16.57
N GLU A 132 27.31 4.16 -15.28
CA GLU A 132 27.96 3.22 -14.36
C GLU A 132 27.12 3.06 -13.08
N PRO A 133 26.88 1.83 -12.59
CA PRO A 133 26.17 1.63 -11.34
C PRO A 133 26.93 2.18 -10.13
N ILE A 134 26.21 2.79 -9.20
CA ILE A 134 26.75 3.24 -7.90
C ILE A 134 26.66 2.10 -6.88
N LEU A 135 25.58 1.33 -6.93
CA LEU A 135 25.34 0.20 -6.03
C LEU A 135 26.02 -1.06 -6.55
N LYS A 136 26.47 -1.93 -5.63
CA LYS A 136 27.15 -3.20 -5.97
C LYS A 136 26.97 -4.26 -4.88
N ASN A 137 27.35 -5.49 -5.21
CA ASN A 137 27.45 -6.64 -4.29
C ASN A 137 26.12 -7.07 -3.64
N LYS A 138 24.97 -6.76 -4.27
CA LYS A 138 23.64 -7.17 -3.79
C LYS A 138 23.19 -8.43 -4.51
N LYS A 139 22.25 -9.16 -3.89
CA LYS A 139 21.64 -10.39 -4.46
C LYS A 139 20.18 -10.14 -4.81
N LEU A 140 19.72 -10.71 -5.94
CA LEU A 140 18.32 -10.64 -6.35
C LEU A 140 17.72 -12.04 -6.47
N VAL A 141 16.59 -12.27 -5.82
CA VAL A 141 15.72 -13.43 -6.03
C VAL A 141 14.42 -12.97 -6.67
N VAL A 142 14.14 -13.42 -7.88
CA VAL A 142 12.89 -13.16 -8.60
C VAL A 142 11.96 -14.36 -8.43
N LEU A 143 10.84 -14.16 -7.73
CA LEU A 143 9.82 -15.17 -7.48
C LEU A 143 8.59 -14.83 -8.32
N SER A 144 8.40 -15.53 -9.43
CA SER A 144 7.39 -15.19 -10.44
C SER A 144 6.27 -16.21 -10.61
N SER A 145 5.14 -15.77 -11.16
CA SER A 145 4.04 -16.64 -11.59
C SER A 145 3.59 -16.28 -13.01
N ARG A 146 3.24 -17.29 -13.80
CA ARG A 146 2.95 -17.18 -15.23
C ARG A 146 1.70 -18.00 -15.57
N GLY A 147 0.83 -17.43 -16.39
CA GLY A 147 -0.39 -18.10 -16.86
C GLY A 147 -0.08 -19.32 -17.72
N GLU A 148 0.88 -19.16 -18.63
CA GLU A 148 1.36 -20.19 -19.54
C GLU A 148 2.67 -20.83 -19.06
N PHE A 149 3.45 -21.40 -19.98
CA PHE A 149 4.65 -22.18 -19.67
C PHE A 149 5.72 -22.09 -20.78
N GLY A 150 6.96 -22.42 -20.41
CA GLY A 150 8.08 -22.58 -21.33
C GLY A 150 8.70 -21.26 -21.76
N PHE A 151 8.82 -20.31 -20.83
CA PHE A 151 9.38 -18.97 -21.06
C PHE A 151 10.90 -18.89 -20.87
N ASP A 152 11.53 -19.94 -20.34
CA ASP A 152 12.98 -20.01 -20.17
C ASP A 152 13.70 -20.12 -21.53
N PRO A 153 14.99 -19.75 -21.63
CA PRO A 153 15.76 -19.86 -22.86
C PRO A 153 15.67 -21.26 -23.49
N GLY A 154 15.32 -21.31 -24.78
CA GLY A 154 15.10 -22.56 -25.52
C GLY A 154 13.70 -23.17 -25.36
N GLY A 155 12.85 -22.60 -24.50
CA GLY A 155 11.45 -22.98 -24.36
C GLY A 155 10.55 -22.48 -25.51
N PRO A 156 9.36 -23.07 -25.71
CA PRO A 156 8.45 -22.72 -26.79
C PRO A 156 7.94 -21.27 -26.76
N ARG A 157 7.99 -20.61 -25.60
CA ARG A 157 7.59 -19.21 -25.40
C ARG A 157 8.75 -18.32 -24.96
N ALA A 158 9.99 -18.75 -25.11
CA ALA A 158 11.17 -17.95 -24.75
C ALA A 158 11.14 -16.55 -25.40
N HIS A 159 10.72 -16.48 -26.66
CA HIS A 159 10.57 -15.23 -27.42
C HIS A 159 9.48 -14.29 -26.89
N MET A 160 8.56 -14.79 -26.05
CA MET A 160 7.51 -14.02 -25.39
C MET A 160 7.90 -13.67 -23.96
N ASN A 161 9.10 -14.00 -23.48
CA ASN A 161 9.51 -13.62 -22.13
C ASN A 161 10.07 -12.20 -22.13
N ALA A 162 9.23 -11.20 -21.86
CA ALA A 162 9.67 -9.83 -21.65
C ALA A 162 9.84 -9.49 -20.15
N LEU A 163 9.49 -10.40 -19.23
CA LEU A 163 9.63 -10.19 -17.79
C LEU A 163 11.08 -10.28 -17.35
N ASP A 164 11.72 -11.45 -17.55
CA ASP A 164 13.05 -11.70 -17.01
C ASP A 164 14.12 -10.81 -17.68
N PRO A 165 14.12 -10.62 -19.02
CA PRO A 165 15.07 -9.71 -19.66
C PRO A 165 14.92 -8.26 -19.21
N ALA A 166 13.70 -7.78 -18.95
CA ALA A 166 13.49 -6.41 -18.47
C ALA A 166 14.05 -6.20 -17.06
N ILE A 167 13.88 -7.19 -16.17
CA ILE A 167 14.47 -7.16 -14.82
C ILE A 167 16.00 -7.21 -14.92
N ALA A 168 16.56 -8.11 -15.73
CA ALA A 168 18.00 -8.24 -15.91
C ALA A 168 18.64 -6.97 -16.49
N ALA A 169 18.00 -6.33 -17.47
CA ALA A 169 18.47 -5.07 -18.07
C ALA A 169 18.50 -3.90 -17.08
N CYS A 170 17.76 -3.97 -15.97
CA CYS A 170 17.71 -2.94 -14.94
C CYS A 170 18.48 -3.32 -13.66
N ALA A 171 19.10 -4.51 -13.62
CA ALA A 171 19.67 -5.07 -12.39
C ALA A 171 20.80 -4.23 -11.79
N HIS A 172 21.54 -3.50 -12.63
CA HIS A 172 22.60 -2.60 -12.20
C HIS A 172 22.08 -1.44 -11.34
N TYR A 173 20.83 -0.98 -11.54
CA TYR A 173 20.20 0.01 -10.64
C TYR A 173 19.91 -0.56 -9.25
N PHE A 174 19.78 -1.89 -9.13
CA PHE A 174 19.61 -2.57 -7.86
C PHE A 174 20.96 -2.90 -7.19
N GLY A 175 22.08 -2.63 -7.87
CA GLY A 175 23.43 -3.05 -7.45
C GLY A 175 23.69 -4.54 -7.58
N VAL A 176 23.01 -5.19 -8.52
CA VAL A 176 23.05 -6.63 -8.75
C VAL A 176 23.69 -6.92 -10.11
N ASP A 177 24.70 -7.77 -10.12
CA ASP A 177 25.23 -8.36 -11.35
C ASP A 177 24.21 -9.36 -11.91
N THR A 178 24.02 -9.40 -13.23
CA THR A 178 23.06 -10.32 -13.86
C THR A 178 23.35 -11.79 -13.55
N ALA A 179 24.63 -12.16 -13.33
CA ALA A 179 25.02 -13.51 -12.89
C ALA A 179 24.52 -13.85 -11.46
N ASN A 180 24.15 -12.84 -10.66
CA ASN A 180 23.66 -12.99 -9.29
C ASN A 180 22.13 -12.93 -9.18
N ILE A 181 21.41 -12.97 -10.30
CA ILE A 181 19.95 -13.08 -10.33
C ILE A 181 19.56 -14.56 -10.21
N GLN A 182 18.71 -14.89 -9.26
CA GLN A 182 18.12 -16.23 -9.10
C GLN A 182 16.63 -16.15 -9.38
N THR A 183 16.14 -16.88 -10.38
CA THR A 183 14.72 -16.85 -10.78
C THR A 183 14.04 -18.17 -10.42
N VAL A 184 12.88 -18.09 -9.80
CA VAL A 184 11.95 -19.20 -9.58
C VAL A 184 10.61 -18.80 -10.19
N ALA A 185 10.04 -19.65 -11.02
CA ALA A 185 8.75 -19.40 -11.68
C ALA A 185 7.74 -20.50 -11.36
N ILE A 186 6.50 -20.08 -11.09
CA ILE A 186 5.33 -20.95 -11.20
C ILE A 186 4.72 -20.74 -12.59
N GLU A 187 4.49 -21.83 -13.30
CA GLU A 187 3.91 -21.85 -14.63
C GLU A 187 2.57 -22.61 -14.64
N TYR A 188 1.92 -22.64 -15.80
CA TYR A 188 0.65 -23.34 -16.03
C TYR A 188 -0.55 -22.82 -15.21
N GLN A 189 -0.48 -21.61 -14.66
CA GLN A 189 -1.51 -21.10 -13.75
C GLN A 189 -2.92 -21.07 -14.36
N GLU A 190 -3.05 -20.79 -15.66
CA GLU A 190 -4.36 -20.76 -16.33
C GLU A 190 -4.89 -22.15 -16.71
N PHE A 191 -4.03 -23.18 -16.69
CA PHE A 191 -4.41 -24.54 -17.09
C PHE A 191 -5.17 -25.28 -15.98
N LYS A 192 -4.96 -24.89 -14.72
CA LYS A 192 -5.67 -25.43 -13.54
C LYS A 192 -5.68 -26.97 -13.47
N ASP A 193 -4.56 -27.57 -13.85
CA ASP A 193 -4.36 -29.02 -13.85
C ASP A 193 -3.10 -29.42 -13.06
N ALA A 194 -2.83 -30.73 -13.00
CA ALA A 194 -1.73 -31.28 -12.22
C ALA A 194 -0.33 -30.74 -12.59
N ARG A 195 -0.15 -30.13 -13.78
CA ARG A 195 1.11 -29.45 -14.13
C ARG A 195 1.31 -28.19 -13.30
N HIS A 196 0.23 -27.44 -13.06
CA HIS A 196 0.26 -26.27 -12.20
C HIS A 196 0.62 -26.67 -10.76
N ASP A 197 -0.02 -27.70 -10.21
CA ASP A 197 0.27 -28.19 -8.86
C ASP A 197 1.74 -28.59 -8.70
N ARG A 198 2.27 -29.34 -9.67
CA ARG A 198 3.70 -29.70 -9.71
C ARG A 198 4.61 -28.47 -9.77
N SER A 199 4.25 -27.47 -10.57
CA SER A 199 5.01 -26.22 -10.68
C SER A 199 5.00 -25.42 -9.37
N VAL A 200 3.86 -25.36 -8.67
CA VAL A 200 3.75 -24.72 -7.34
C VAL A 200 4.62 -25.44 -6.31
N ILE A 201 4.60 -26.77 -6.28
CA ILE A 201 5.43 -27.57 -5.35
C ILE A 201 6.91 -27.32 -5.63
N ALA A 202 7.37 -27.46 -6.87
CA ALA A 202 8.75 -27.25 -7.26
C ALA A 202 9.23 -25.82 -6.94
N ALA A 203 8.39 -24.81 -7.18
CA ALA A 203 8.72 -23.43 -6.86
C ALA A 203 8.86 -23.18 -5.35
N LYS A 204 8.01 -23.80 -4.52
CA LYS A 204 8.14 -23.73 -3.05
C LYS A 204 9.45 -24.37 -2.57
N GLU A 205 9.81 -25.53 -3.11
CA GLU A 205 11.06 -26.23 -2.77
C GLU A 205 12.29 -25.40 -3.16
N ALA A 206 12.32 -24.88 -4.40
CA ALA A 206 13.41 -24.01 -4.86
C ALA A 206 13.52 -22.73 -4.03
N THR A 207 12.38 -22.13 -3.66
CA THR A 207 12.34 -20.92 -2.80
C THR A 207 12.92 -21.19 -1.42
N ARG A 208 12.59 -22.33 -0.79
CA ARG A 208 13.20 -22.75 0.49
C ARG A 208 14.71 -22.93 0.37
N ALA A 209 15.16 -23.63 -0.67
CA ALA A 209 16.58 -23.87 -0.91
C ALA A 209 17.38 -22.56 -1.07
N LEU A 210 16.86 -21.61 -1.86
CA LEU A 210 17.49 -20.30 -2.03
C LEU A 210 17.54 -19.49 -0.73
N ALA A 211 16.46 -19.48 0.05
CA ALA A 211 16.42 -18.79 1.33
C ALA A 211 17.48 -19.34 2.30
N GLN A 212 17.59 -20.67 2.39
CA GLN A 212 18.60 -21.33 3.21
C GLN A 212 20.02 -21.08 2.72
N GLN A 213 20.24 -21.03 1.40
CA GLN A 213 21.54 -20.68 0.82
C GLN A 213 21.96 -19.26 1.21
N PHE A 214 21.03 -18.31 1.20
CA PHE A 214 21.31 -16.91 1.49
C PHE A 214 21.35 -16.57 2.99
N GLY A 215 20.72 -17.37 3.83
CA GLY A 215 20.78 -17.25 5.29
C GLY A 215 22.06 -17.79 5.93
N ARG A 216 22.87 -18.57 5.20
CA ARG A 216 24.18 -19.01 5.71
C ARG A 216 25.16 -17.83 5.73
N PRO A 217 25.77 -17.49 6.89
CA PRO A 217 26.73 -16.40 6.96
C PRO A 217 27.91 -16.67 6.01
N ALA A 218 28.22 -15.69 5.15
CA ALA A 218 29.40 -15.73 4.31
C ALA A 218 30.65 -15.75 5.20
N LYS A 219 31.57 -16.69 4.96
CA LYS A 219 32.94 -16.59 5.50
C LYS A 219 33.54 -15.26 5.02
N GLN A 220 33.85 -14.37 5.95
CA GLN A 220 34.41 -13.05 5.65
C GLN A 220 35.73 -13.14 4.88
N PRO A 221 35.97 -12.15 4.00
CA PRO A 221 37.25 -11.47 3.98
C PRO A 221 37.08 -9.98 4.32
N ILE A 222 38.05 -9.51 5.11
CA ILE A 222 38.19 -8.18 5.68
C ILE A 222 38.59 -7.16 4.59
N SER A 223 38.02 -5.96 4.59
CA SER A 223 38.81 -4.71 4.58
C SER A 223 37.96 -3.44 4.71
N HIS A 224 38.51 -2.57 5.54
CA HIS A 224 38.18 -1.21 5.93
C HIS A 224 37.59 -0.29 4.86
N LEU A 225 36.68 0.61 5.27
CA LEU A 225 36.90 2.07 5.27
C LEU A 225 35.75 2.79 6.00
N THR A 226 36.13 3.89 6.64
CA THR A 226 35.44 4.61 7.71
C THR A 226 34.43 5.66 7.25
N ASP A 227 33.31 5.70 7.98
CA ASP A 227 32.44 6.82 8.40
C ASP A 227 32.69 8.22 7.82
N GLN A 228 31.68 8.75 7.11
CA GLN A 228 31.23 10.14 7.25
C GLN A 228 29.71 10.23 7.04
N SER A 229 28.95 10.37 8.14
CA SER A 229 27.55 10.83 8.09
C SER A 229 27.36 12.07 8.95
N LYS A 230 26.78 13.15 8.40
CA LYS A 230 26.09 14.23 9.15
C LYS A 230 25.03 14.94 8.28
N ASN A 231 23.79 15.00 8.81
CA ASN A 231 22.68 15.95 8.54
C ASN A 231 22.00 15.91 7.14
N LYS A 232 20.70 16.15 6.88
CA LYS A 232 19.47 16.70 7.54
C LYS A 232 18.27 16.41 6.55
N ASP A 233 17.04 16.05 6.95
CA ASP A 233 15.82 16.85 7.29
C ASP A 233 14.95 17.41 6.11
N LYS A 234 13.62 17.12 6.15
CA LYS A 234 12.36 17.72 5.57
C LYS A 234 12.24 18.30 4.13
N THR A 235 11.19 17.88 3.38
CA THR A 235 9.97 18.66 2.94
C THR A 235 9.03 17.81 2.03
N MET A 236 7.69 17.98 2.14
CA MET A 236 6.64 17.56 1.17
C MET A 236 5.44 18.51 1.35
N LYS A 237 5.07 19.29 0.33
CA LYS A 237 3.96 20.28 0.37
C LYS A 237 2.60 19.68 0.81
N GLU A 238 1.96 20.35 1.76
CA GLU A 238 0.68 20.02 2.39
C GLU A 238 -0.52 20.21 1.43
N PHE A 239 -1.57 19.38 1.58
CA PHE A 239 -2.83 19.55 0.87
C PHE A 239 -3.52 20.86 1.32
N ALA A 240 -4.05 21.63 0.37
CA ALA A 240 -4.78 22.85 0.72
C ALA A 240 -6.13 22.52 1.36
N THR A 241 -6.43 23.17 2.48
CA THR A 241 -7.78 23.23 3.05
C THR A 241 -8.48 24.45 2.46
N HIS A 242 -9.28 24.25 1.41
CA HIS A 242 -9.86 25.37 0.65
C HIS A 242 -10.93 26.15 1.43
N THR A 243 -10.83 27.48 1.36
CA THR A 243 -11.92 28.42 1.67
C THR A 243 -12.89 28.58 0.50
N MET A 244 -14.06 29.20 0.72
CA MET A 244 -15.00 29.55 -0.38
C MET A 244 -14.40 30.44 -1.47
N GLU A 245 -13.38 31.23 -1.13
CA GLU A 245 -12.67 32.07 -2.09
C GLU A 245 -11.74 31.23 -2.95
N SER A 246 -10.92 30.39 -2.30
CA SER A 246 -9.87 29.58 -2.94
C SER A 246 -10.35 28.29 -3.61
N ALA A 247 -11.54 27.78 -3.26
CA ALA A 247 -12.04 26.52 -3.81
C ALA A 247 -12.28 26.61 -5.33
N PRO A 248 -12.04 25.52 -6.09
CA PRO A 248 -12.44 25.45 -7.49
C PRO A 248 -13.94 25.72 -7.68
N ALA A 249 -14.31 26.33 -8.80
CA ALA A 249 -15.69 26.78 -9.06
C ALA A 249 -16.73 25.66 -8.86
N ASP A 250 -16.42 24.44 -9.31
CA ASP A 250 -17.33 23.29 -9.24
C ASP A 250 -17.51 22.75 -7.81
N ALA A 251 -16.56 23.00 -6.90
CA ALA A 251 -16.69 22.61 -5.49
C ALA A 251 -17.52 23.61 -4.69
N LYS A 252 -17.56 24.89 -5.09
CA LYS A 252 -18.21 25.97 -4.32
C LYS A 252 -19.68 25.68 -3.98
N PRO A 253 -20.54 25.17 -4.91
CA PRO A 253 -21.92 24.83 -4.57
C PRO A 253 -22.03 23.79 -3.46
N ILE A 254 -21.14 22.79 -3.45
CA ILE A 254 -21.14 21.70 -2.46
C ILE A 254 -20.63 22.22 -1.11
N LEU A 255 -19.57 23.05 -1.09
CA LEU A 255 -19.08 23.69 0.13
C LEU A 255 -20.11 24.66 0.72
N GLN A 256 -20.83 25.41 -0.12
CA GLN A 256 -21.93 26.27 0.30
C GLN A 256 -23.06 25.46 0.95
N ALA A 257 -23.41 24.30 0.38
CA ALA A 257 -24.40 23.40 0.95
C ALA A 257 -23.94 22.83 2.30
N ALA A 258 -22.66 22.46 2.43
CA ALA A 258 -22.08 22.01 3.70
C ALA A 258 -22.10 23.11 4.77
N LEU A 259 -21.71 24.33 4.41
CA LEU A 259 -21.79 25.49 5.31
C LEU A 259 -23.22 25.73 5.82
N LYS A 260 -24.22 25.63 4.93
CA LYS A 260 -25.63 25.76 5.32
C LYS A 260 -26.11 24.60 6.19
N GLY A 261 -25.65 23.38 5.95
CA GLY A 261 -26.08 22.17 6.65
C GLY A 261 -25.45 21.99 8.04
N TYR A 262 -24.15 22.30 8.18
CA TYR A 262 -23.38 22.08 9.41
C TYR A 262 -23.06 23.38 10.17
N GLY A 263 -23.27 24.54 9.56
CA GLY A 263 -22.85 25.84 10.12
C GLY A 263 -21.36 26.17 9.92
N PHE A 264 -20.59 25.22 9.39
CA PHE A 264 -19.20 25.37 8.97
C PHE A 264 -18.93 24.44 7.78
N VAL A 265 -17.80 24.64 7.11
CA VAL A 265 -17.30 23.69 6.10
C VAL A 265 -16.34 22.76 6.81
N PRO A 266 -16.63 21.45 6.94
CA PRO A 266 -15.68 20.51 7.52
C PRO A 266 -14.36 20.53 6.75
N ASN A 267 -13.24 20.48 7.47
CA ASN A 267 -11.91 20.49 6.85
C ASN A 267 -11.77 19.38 5.81
N LEU A 268 -12.36 18.20 6.04
CA LEU A 268 -12.42 17.13 5.03
C LEU A 268 -13.07 17.58 3.72
N TYR A 269 -14.15 18.36 3.77
CA TYR A 269 -14.86 18.83 2.56
C TYR A 269 -14.04 19.91 1.87
N ALA A 270 -13.47 20.83 2.65
CA ALA A 270 -12.54 21.85 2.17
C ALA A 270 -11.31 21.23 1.51
N THR A 271 -10.76 20.14 2.05
CA THR A 271 -9.67 19.37 1.45
C THR A 271 -10.12 18.64 0.18
N MET A 272 -11.27 17.96 0.20
CA MET A 272 -11.81 17.27 -0.97
C MET A 272 -12.13 18.24 -2.13
N ALA A 273 -12.35 19.53 -1.84
CA ALA A 273 -12.61 20.55 -2.86
C ALA A 273 -11.47 20.72 -3.87
N GLU A 274 -10.23 20.33 -3.51
CA GLU A 274 -9.08 20.27 -4.42
C GLU A 274 -9.40 19.40 -5.65
N ALA A 275 -10.20 18.35 -5.47
CA ALA A 275 -10.76 17.52 -6.54
C ALA A 275 -12.29 17.50 -6.46
N PRO A 276 -13.01 18.45 -7.11
CA PRO A 276 -14.47 18.59 -6.97
C PRO A 276 -15.27 17.30 -7.17
N THR A 277 -14.78 16.38 -8.02
CA THR A 277 -15.39 15.08 -8.28
C THR A 277 -15.39 14.13 -7.08
N ILE A 278 -14.36 14.14 -6.22
CA ILE A 278 -14.38 13.32 -4.99
C ILE A 278 -15.30 13.94 -3.94
N LEU A 279 -15.36 15.27 -3.86
CA LEU A 279 -16.27 15.98 -2.98
C LEU A 279 -17.73 15.70 -3.38
N GLU A 280 -18.05 15.77 -4.67
CA GLU A 280 -19.37 15.41 -5.21
C GLU A 280 -19.70 13.94 -4.95
N GLY A 281 -18.75 13.04 -5.26
CA GLY A 281 -18.93 11.60 -5.05
C GLY A 281 -19.17 11.26 -3.57
N TYR A 282 -18.38 11.81 -2.66
CA TYR A 282 -18.51 11.59 -1.23
C TYR A 282 -19.83 12.12 -0.68
N THR A 283 -20.18 13.36 -1.02
CA THR A 283 -21.41 14.00 -0.50
C THR A 283 -22.67 13.33 -1.06
N THR A 284 -22.65 12.98 -2.35
CA THR A 284 -23.73 12.21 -2.99
C THR A 284 -23.88 10.83 -2.37
N LEU A 285 -22.79 10.10 -2.19
CA LEU A 285 -22.82 8.77 -1.59
C LEU A 285 -23.28 8.81 -0.12
N SER A 286 -22.88 9.84 0.63
CA SER A 286 -23.36 10.06 2.00
C SER A 286 -24.87 10.30 2.04
N ALA A 287 -25.40 11.08 1.11
CA ALA A 287 -26.84 11.32 1.00
C ALA A 287 -27.60 10.04 0.58
N ILE A 288 -27.02 9.21 -0.29
CA ILE A 288 -27.59 7.91 -0.66
C ILE A 288 -27.57 6.95 0.54
N PHE A 289 -26.46 6.87 1.28
CA PHE A 289 -26.36 6.01 2.46
C PHE A 289 -27.34 6.42 3.57
N GLY A 290 -27.63 7.72 3.70
CA GLY A 290 -28.67 8.22 4.61
C GLY A 290 -30.11 7.81 4.25
N LYS A 291 -30.35 7.27 3.04
CA LYS A 291 -31.66 6.77 2.59
C LYS A 291 -31.83 5.26 2.79
N THR A 292 -30.83 4.58 3.35
CA THR A 292 -30.92 3.14 3.69
C THR A 292 -31.95 2.91 4.80
N ASP A 293 -32.44 1.67 4.90
CA ASP A 293 -33.40 1.29 5.94
C ASP A 293 -32.75 1.12 7.33
N LEU A 294 -31.43 1.35 7.42
CA LEU A 294 -30.67 1.34 8.66
C LEU A 294 -31.09 2.50 9.58
N SER A 295 -31.09 2.24 10.89
CA SER A 295 -31.15 3.31 11.89
C SER A 295 -29.88 4.17 11.90
N GLU A 296 -29.94 5.33 12.55
CA GLU A 296 -28.73 6.16 12.74
C GLU A 296 -27.63 5.41 13.50
N THR A 297 -28.00 4.67 14.55
CA THR A 297 -27.09 3.80 15.30
C THR A 297 -26.41 2.77 14.40
N GLU A 298 -27.15 2.07 13.56
CA GLU A 298 -26.60 1.06 12.66
C GLU A 298 -25.68 1.66 11.59
N ARG A 299 -26.06 2.81 11.02
CA ARG A 299 -25.17 3.56 10.14
C ARG A 299 -23.86 3.89 10.85
N GLN A 300 -23.91 4.48 12.05
CA GLN A 300 -22.68 4.84 12.78
C GLN A 300 -21.85 3.62 13.20
N ILE A 301 -22.46 2.48 13.51
CA ILE A 301 -21.73 1.22 13.73
C ILE A 301 -20.87 0.87 12.51
N ILE A 302 -21.44 0.91 11.31
CA ILE A 302 -20.70 0.63 10.07
C ILE A 302 -19.60 1.67 9.85
N LEU A 303 -19.92 2.96 9.99
CA LEU A 303 -18.98 4.05 9.71
C LEU A 303 -17.82 4.06 10.71
N MET A 304 -18.09 4.03 12.02
CA MET A 304 -17.07 4.06 13.07
C MET A 304 -16.22 2.78 13.11
N THR A 305 -16.80 1.61 12.82
CA THR A 305 -16.02 0.36 12.69
C THR A 305 -14.99 0.48 11.57
N ASN A 306 -15.39 0.99 10.41
CA ASN A 306 -14.48 1.21 9.28
C ASN A 306 -13.42 2.27 9.60
N ASN A 307 -13.82 3.40 10.20
CA ASN A 307 -12.89 4.46 10.62
C ASN A 307 -11.78 3.90 11.54
N ARG A 308 -12.14 3.05 12.50
CA ARG A 308 -11.20 2.41 13.42
C ARG A 308 -10.27 1.44 12.69
N LEU A 309 -10.81 0.54 11.89
CA LEU A 309 -10.02 -0.47 11.16
C LEU A 309 -9.08 0.16 10.12
N ASN A 310 -9.49 1.28 9.53
CA ASN A 310 -8.67 2.05 8.62
C ASN A 310 -7.65 2.94 9.35
N GLY A 311 -7.75 3.14 10.66
CA GLY A 311 -6.83 3.96 11.45
C GLY A 311 -7.08 5.48 11.37
N CYS A 312 -8.27 5.91 10.95
CA CYS A 312 -8.56 7.32 10.67
C CYS A 312 -8.96 8.11 11.92
N LYS A 313 -8.02 8.88 12.49
CA LYS A 313 -8.26 9.69 13.70
C LYS A 313 -9.29 10.80 13.48
N TYR A 314 -9.21 11.52 12.35
CA TYR A 314 -10.16 12.58 12.00
C TYR A 314 -11.59 12.03 11.94
N CYS A 315 -11.81 10.97 11.15
CA CYS A 315 -13.15 10.41 10.99
C CYS A 315 -13.66 9.77 12.29
N MET A 316 -12.79 9.17 13.10
CA MET A 316 -13.19 8.69 14.42
C MET A 316 -13.69 9.83 15.31
N ALA A 317 -12.98 10.96 15.39
CA ALA A 317 -13.41 12.11 16.18
C ALA A 317 -14.71 12.72 15.64
N ALA A 318 -14.77 12.99 14.34
CA ALA A 318 -15.94 13.56 13.69
C ALA A 318 -17.19 12.68 13.84
N HIS A 319 -17.08 11.37 13.56
CA HIS A 319 -18.23 10.46 13.71
C HIS A 319 -18.59 10.18 15.17
N THR A 320 -17.68 10.37 16.12
CA THR A 320 -18.07 10.35 17.54
C THR A 320 -18.94 11.54 17.88
N THR A 321 -18.54 12.76 17.47
CA THR A 321 -19.37 13.96 17.66
C THR A 321 -20.72 13.83 16.97
N LEU A 322 -20.75 13.37 15.71
CA LEU A 322 -21.99 13.17 14.97
C LEU A 322 -22.88 12.08 15.59
N SER A 323 -22.30 11.00 16.12
CA SER A 323 -23.05 9.95 16.82
C SER A 323 -23.70 10.48 18.10
N GLN A 324 -22.98 11.29 18.89
CA GLN A 324 -23.51 11.96 20.07
C GLN A 324 -24.67 12.90 19.71
N MET A 325 -24.51 13.71 18.66
CA MET A 325 -25.57 14.59 18.16
C MET A 325 -26.77 13.83 17.58
N GLY A 326 -26.52 12.68 16.97
CA GLY A 326 -27.53 11.80 16.35
C GLY A 326 -28.27 10.89 17.34
N GLY A 327 -27.94 10.96 18.63
CA GLY A 327 -28.59 10.16 19.67
C GLY A 327 -28.18 8.68 19.68
N VAL A 328 -27.01 8.34 19.15
CA VAL A 328 -26.45 6.99 19.28
C VAL A 328 -26.13 6.72 20.76
N PRO A 329 -26.51 5.56 21.32
CA PRO A 329 -26.21 5.25 22.72
C PRO A 329 -24.71 5.32 23.07
N GLU A 330 -24.40 5.91 24.23
CA GLU A 330 -23.00 6.17 24.64
C GLU A 330 -22.18 4.88 24.86
N ASP A 331 -22.83 3.80 25.28
CA ASP A 331 -22.21 2.47 25.42
C ASP A 331 -21.83 1.86 24.06
N VAL A 332 -22.65 2.09 23.02
CA VAL A 332 -22.32 1.73 21.64
C VAL A 332 -21.15 2.55 21.12
N ILE A 333 -21.17 3.87 21.33
CA ILE A 333 -20.05 4.76 20.94
C ILE A 333 -18.75 4.33 21.62
N THR A 334 -18.80 4.06 22.93
CA THR A 334 -17.66 3.58 23.71
C THR A 334 -17.11 2.27 23.15
N SER A 335 -18.00 1.32 22.83
CA SER A 335 -17.62 0.02 22.28
C SER A 335 -16.94 0.14 20.91
N LEU A 336 -17.50 0.98 20.04
CA LEU A 336 -16.93 1.27 18.72
C LEU A 336 -15.56 1.95 18.81
N ARG A 337 -15.38 2.87 19.78
CA ARG A 337 -14.10 3.57 20.00
C ARG A 337 -13.04 2.67 20.62
N ASN A 338 -13.41 1.72 21.46
CA ASN A 338 -12.47 0.88 22.23
C ASN A 338 -12.25 -0.53 21.64
N ASP A 339 -12.93 -0.87 20.55
CA ASP A 339 -12.95 -2.23 19.99
C ASP A 339 -13.44 -3.29 20.99
N THR A 340 -14.48 -2.98 21.74
CA THR A 340 -15.17 -3.97 22.58
C THR A 340 -16.48 -4.40 21.93
N PRO A 341 -17.01 -5.59 22.28
CA PRO A 341 -18.32 -6.02 21.81
C PRO A 341 -19.44 -5.07 22.26
N ILE A 342 -20.44 -4.88 21.40
CA ILE A 342 -21.69 -4.19 21.74
C ILE A 342 -22.61 -5.16 22.50
N ALA A 343 -23.28 -4.68 23.54
CA ALA A 343 -24.13 -5.53 24.38
C ALA A 343 -25.37 -6.07 23.64
N ASP A 344 -25.95 -5.27 22.74
CA ASP A 344 -27.02 -5.71 21.86
C ASP A 344 -26.46 -6.68 20.80
N GLY A 345 -26.92 -7.93 20.83
CA GLY A 345 -26.43 -8.99 19.96
C GLY A 345 -26.70 -8.77 18.47
N LYS A 346 -27.78 -8.05 18.12
CA LYS A 346 -28.05 -7.68 16.72
C LYS A 346 -27.05 -6.62 16.28
N LEU A 347 -26.87 -5.55 17.06
CA LEU A 347 -25.89 -4.50 16.74
C LEU A 347 -24.45 -5.02 16.70
N GLU A 348 -24.09 -5.98 17.57
CA GLU A 348 -22.78 -6.62 17.53
C GLU A 348 -22.59 -7.46 16.26
N ALA A 349 -23.62 -8.18 15.80
CA ALA A 349 -23.55 -8.90 14.53
C ALA A 349 -23.30 -7.95 13.35
N LEU A 350 -23.88 -6.74 13.37
CA LEU A 350 -23.58 -5.69 12.38
C LEU A 350 -22.14 -5.20 12.48
N ARG A 351 -21.63 -4.95 13.69
CA ARG A 351 -20.23 -4.56 13.91
C ARG A 351 -19.28 -5.63 13.37
N GLN A 352 -19.54 -6.90 13.69
CA GLN A 352 -18.74 -8.03 13.22
C GLN A 352 -18.79 -8.18 11.70
N PHE A 353 -19.97 -8.07 11.09
CA PHE A 353 -20.07 -8.14 9.64
C PHE A 353 -19.35 -6.98 8.95
N ALA A 354 -19.42 -5.76 9.50
CA ALA A 354 -18.62 -4.64 9.03
C ALA A 354 -17.10 -4.88 9.18
N ILE A 355 -16.65 -5.52 10.28
CA ILE A 355 -15.25 -5.96 10.45
C ILE A 355 -14.87 -6.96 9.36
N VAL A 356 -15.72 -7.95 9.09
CA VAL A 356 -15.48 -8.95 8.05
C VAL A 356 -15.38 -8.28 6.68
N VAL A 357 -16.34 -7.45 6.29
CA VAL A 357 -16.32 -6.74 4.99
C VAL A 357 -15.05 -5.91 4.86
N ASN A 358 -14.64 -5.18 5.89
CA ASN A 358 -13.42 -4.37 5.84
C ASN A 358 -12.14 -5.23 5.77
N LYS A 359 -11.93 -6.14 6.73
CA LYS A 359 -10.68 -6.92 6.85
C LYS A 359 -10.49 -7.93 5.73
N SER A 360 -11.56 -8.62 5.33
CA SER A 360 -11.53 -9.58 4.22
C SER A 360 -11.58 -8.90 2.85
N ARG A 361 -11.82 -7.58 2.79
CA ARG A 361 -12.07 -6.85 1.53
C ARG A 361 -13.29 -7.40 0.78
N GLY A 362 -14.38 -7.67 1.51
CA GLY A 362 -15.65 -8.11 0.95
C GLY A 362 -15.75 -9.61 0.63
N TRP A 363 -14.93 -10.46 1.28
CA TRP A 363 -14.96 -11.91 1.13
C TRP A 363 -15.43 -12.61 2.42
N PRO A 364 -16.69 -12.44 2.85
CA PRO A 364 -17.23 -13.19 3.98
C PRO A 364 -17.37 -14.68 3.63
N THR A 365 -17.13 -15.53 4.61
CA THR A 365 -17.46 -16.97 4.52
C THR A 365 -18.96 -17.21 4.62
N ASP A 366 -19.44 -18.35 4.15
CA ASP A 366 -20.86 -18.73 4.26
C ASP A 366 -21.36 -18.71 5.71
N ALA A 367 -20.52 -19.14 6.66
CA ALA A 367 -20.85 -19.11 8.08
C ALA A 367 -21.01 -17.67 8.61
N GLN A 368 -20.20 -16.72 8.14
CA GLN A 368 -20.32 -15.30 8.53
C GLN A 368 -21.55 -14.64 7.91
N ILE A 369 -21.90 -15.00 6.67
CA ILE A 369 -23.14 -14.56 6.02
C ILE A 369 -24.35 -15.07 6.80
N GLU A 370 -24.36 -16.36 7.13
CA GLU A 370 -25.46 -17.00 7.85
C GLU A 370 -25.62 -16.42 9.26
N HIS A 371 -24.52 -16.21 9.99
CA HIS A 371 -24.57 -15.58 11.31
C HIS A 371 -25.20 -14.17 11.27
N PHE A 372 -24.87 -13.38 10.24
CA PHE A 372 -25.44 -12.05 10.06
C PHE A 372 -26.95 -12.09 9.75
N LEU A 373 -27.40 -13.04 8.92
CA LEU A 373 -28.81 -13.26 8.64
C LEU A 373 -29.59 -13.73 9.88
N GLN A 374 -29.01 -14.65 10.66
CA GLN A 374 -29.62 -15.16 11.89
C GLN A 374 -29.79 -14.09 12.97
N ALA A 375 -28.94 -13.06 12.99
CA ALA A 375 -29.10 -11.89 13.84
C ALA A 375 -30.29 -10.99 13.43
N GLY A 376 -31.00 -11.33 12.34
CA GLY A 376 -32.18 -10.61 11.87
C GLY A 376 -31.89 -9.50 10.87
N TYR A 377 -30.71 -9.51 10.23
CA TYR A 377 -30.41 -8.65 9.09
C TYR A 377 -30.75 -9.30 7.75
N THR A 378 -30.81 -8.49 6.71
CA THR A 378 -31.19 -8.95 5.37
C THR A 378 -30.01 -8.89 4.40
N ARG A 379 -30.18 -9.50 3.23
CA ARG A 379 -29.24 -9.35 2.11
C ARG A 379 -29.11 -7.90 1.65
N GLN A 380 -30.19 -7.11 1.75
CA GLN A 380 -30.13 -5.66 1.50
C GLN A 380 -29.16 -5.01 2.48
N THR A 381 -29.27 -5.31 3.78
CA THR A 381 -28.37 -4.75 4.78
C THR A 381 -26.90 -5.10 4.51
N MET A 382 -26.60 -6.29 3.99
CA MET A 382 -25.22 -6.64 3.61
C MET A 382 -24.66 -5.69 2.53
N LEU A 383 -25.47 -5.39 1.52
CA LEU A 383 -25.09 -4.44 0.45
C LEU A 383 -24.95 -3.02 1.00
N GLU A 384 -25.78 -2.64 1.97
CA GLU A 384 -25.70 -1.35 2.66
C GLU A 384 -24.44 -1.25 3.54
N VAL A 385 -23.96 -2.37 4.13
CA VAL A 385 -22.66 -2.41 4.83
C VAL A 385 -21.51 -2.16 3.85
N ILE A 386 -21.57 -2.70 2.63
CA ILE A 386 -20.59 -2.43 1.57
C ILE A 386 -20.64 -0.95 1.18
N LEU A 387 -21.85 -0.38 1.02
CA LEU A 387 -22.06 1.03 0.72
C LEU A 387 -21.43 1.94 1.79
N GLY A 388 -21.68 1.68 3.07
CA GLY A 388 -21.07 2.42 4.18
C GLY A 388 -19.55 2.26 4.26
N THR A 389 -19.04 1.06 3.93
CA THR A 389 -17.60 0.78 3.86
C THR A 389 -16.92 1.56 2.72
N ALA A 390 -17.56 1.63 1.55
CA ALA A 390 -17.08 2.43 0.43
C ALA A 390 -17.08 3.93 0.77
N LEU A 391 -18.16 4.43 1.40
CA LEU A 391 -18.25 5.81 1.87
C LEU A 391 -17.11 6.15 2.83
N LYS A 392 -16.79 5.27 3.78
CA LYS A 392 -15.68 5.51 4.70
C LYS A 392 -14.32 5.37 4.05
N THR A 393 -14.15 4.50 3.06
CA THR A 393 -12.91 4.40 2.29
C THR A 393 -12.56 5.76 1.65
N LEU A 394 -13.54 6.44 1.04
CA LEU A 394 -13.36 7.80 0.51
C LEU A 394 -12.87 8.76 1.60
N SER A 395 -13.61 8.91 2.71
CA SER A 395 -13.22 9.88 3.75
C SER A 395 -11.93 9.51 4.49
N ASN A 396 -11.72 8.23 4.83
CA ASN A 396 -10.59 7.82 5.65
C ASN A 396 -9.29 7.99 4.88
N TYR A 397 -9.27 7.55 3.61
CA TYR A 397 -8.06 7.61 2.82
C TYR A 397 -7.74 9.06 2.42
N THR A 398 -8.75 9.90 2.15
CA THR A 398 -8.51 11.34 2.00
C THR A 398 -7.86 11.93 3.24
N ASN A 399 -8.35 11.64 4.45
CA ASN A 399 -7.74 12.17 5.68
C ASN A 399 -6.33 11.63 5.95
N HIS A 400 -5.99 10.41 5.52
CA HIS A 400 -4.63 9.88 5.67
C HIS A 400 -3.66 10.56 4.72
N ILE A 401 -4.09 10.78 3.47
CA ILE A 401 -3.26 11.36 2.43
C ILE A 401 -3.08 12.86 2.66
N ALA A 402 -4.14 13.55 3.08
CA ALA A 402 -4.14 14.99 3.26
C ALA A 402 -3.77 15.45 4.67
N GLU A 403 -3.55 14.51 5.60
CA GLU A 403 -3.30 14.79 7.02
C GLU A 403 -4.27 15.83 7.60
N THR A 404 -5.54 15.76 7.18
CA THR A 404 -6.54 16.80 7.40
C THR A 404 -6.63 17.19 8.86
N GLU A 405 -6.40 18.49 9.12
CA GLU A 405 -6.50 19.04 10.46
C GLU A 405 -7.90 18.84 11.02
N LEU A 406 -7.98 18.42 12.28
CA LEU A 406 -9.25 18.21 12.93
C LEU A 406 -9.95 19.54 13.18
N ASP A 407 -11.20 19.67 12.72
CA ASP A 407 -12.01 20.85 13.02
C ASP A 407 -12.17 21.04 14.53
N SER A 408 -12.18 22.29 14.97
CA SER A 408 -12.45 22.65 16.37
C SER A 408 -13.77 22.07 16.89
N ALA A 409 -14.77 21.94 16.02
CA ALA A 409 -16.06 21.31 16.32
C ALA A 409 -15.94 19.83 16.74
N PHE A 410 -14.87 19.15 16.35
CA PHE A 410 -14.63 17.74 16.67
C PHE A 410 -13.55 17.53 17.74
N ALA A 411 -12.87 18.59 18.18
CA ALA A 411 -11.71 18.52 19.06
C ALA A 411 -11.98 17.82 20.40
N ALA A 412 -13.19 17.96 20.96
CA ALA A 412 -13.58 17.29 22.20
C ALA A 412 -13.51 15.75 22.12
N ASN A 413 -13.60 15.18 20.91
CA ASN A 413 -13.57 13.74 20.66
C ASN A 413 -12.24 13.26 20.04
N ALA A 414 -11.24 14.15 19.93
CA ALA A 414 -9.88 13.77 19.57
C ALA A 414 -9.33 12.75 20.57
N ARG A 415 -8.69 11.68 20.09
CA ARG A 415 -7.96 10.78 21.01
C ARG A 415 -6.76 11.53 21.56
N THR A 416 -6.76 11.84 22.85
CA THR A 416 -5.53 12.19 23.56
C THR A 416 -4.66 10.94 23.62
N SER A 417 -3.40 11.04 23.19
CA SER A 417 -2.43 9.98 23.42
C SER A 417 -2.25 9.80 24.93
N SER A 418 -2.93 8.79 25.49
CA SER A 418 -2.65 8.31 26.83
C SER A 418 -2.62 6.78 26.82
N ASN A 419 -1.42 6.31 27.17
CA ASN A 419 -1.01 4.98 27.63
C ASN A 419 -1.03 3.80 26.65
N GLY A 420 0.12 3.15 26.62
CA GLY A 420 0.43 2.04 25.73
C GLY A 420 -0.37 0.80 26.02
N LEU A 421 -0.68 0.09 24.95
CA LEU A 421 -0.89 -1.34 24.97
C LEU A 421 0.03 -1.89 23.88
N ALA A 422 1.01 -2.67 24.34
CA ALA A 422 1.85 -3.50 23.51
C ALA A 422 0.95 -4.38 22.62
N ALA A 423 1.30 -4.46 21.34
CA ALA A 423 0.71 -5.43 20.44
C ALA A 423 1.49 -6.74 20.62
N GLU A 424 0.84 -7.72 21.26
CA GLU A 424 1.12 -9.15 21.06
C GLU A 424 0.66 -9.60 19.67
#